data_AF-A0A937C0T1-F1
#
_entry.id   AF-A0A937C0T1-F1
#
_cell.length_a   1.000
_cell.length_b   1.000
_cell.length_c   1.000
_cell.angle_alpha   90.00
_cell.angle_beta   90.00
_cell.angle_gamma   90.00
#
_symmetry.space_group_name_H-M   'P 1'
#
loop_
_entity.id
_entity.type
_entity.pdbx_description
1 polymer ?
#
loop_
_entity_poly.entity_id
_entity_poly.type
_entity_poly.pdbx_seq_one_letter_code
_entity_poly.pdbx_strand_id
1 'polypeptide(L)'
;MKNDNDLIQYTSTSATPQFAVFSEIYYEAGWKATIDGKDAPIIKTNYLLRGLSVPAGQHAIEFKFEPASFYKGKKITSIFSMLLIALVIAGFGMEWWKNRKAVA
;
A
#
# COMPACT_ATOMS: atom_id res chain seq x y z
N MET A 1 -15.10 -5.64 -11.21
CA MET A 1 -14.00 -4.98 -11.92
C MET A 1 -12.77 -5.07 -11.04
N LYS A 2 -11.69 -5.68 -11.53
CA LYS A 2 -10.39 -5.69 -10.84
C LYS A 2 -9.76 -4.32 -11.07
N ASN A 3 -9.55 -3.54 -10.01
CA ASN A 3 -8.94 -2.22 -10.10
C ASN A 3 -7.43 -2.40 -9.93
N ASP A 4 -6.69 -2.36 -11.05
CA ASP A 4 -5.23 -2.58 -11.09
C ASP A 4 -4.47 -1.23 -11.30
N ASN A 5 -5.11 -0.09 -10.99
CA ASN A 5 -4.53 1.25 -11.18
C ASN A 5 -3.28 1.53 -10.32
N ASP A 6 -3.03 0.68 -9.32
CA ASP A 6 -1.90 0.70 -8.41
C ASP A 6 -0.77 -0.25 -8.83
N LEU A 7 -0.90 -0.93 -9.99
CA LEU A 7 0.07 -1.91 -10.49
C LEU A 7 0.57 -1.55 -11.89
N ILE A 8 1.88 -1.57 -12.09
CA ILE A 8 2.54 -1.41 -13.39
C ILE A 8 3.45 -2.63 -13.61
N GLN A 9 3.35 -3.28 -14.76
CA GLN A 9 4.13 -4.48 -15.07
C GLN A 9 4.96 -4.30 -16.34
N TYR A 10 6.19 -4.81 -16.31
CA TYR A 10 7.10 -4.90 -17.44
C TYR A 10 7.74 -6.28 -17.51
N THR A 11 8.13 -6.69 -18.72
CA THR A 11 8.99 -7.84 -18.92
C THR A 11 10.30 -7.35 -19.52
N SER A 12 11.42 -7.83 -18.97
CA SER A 12 12.75 -7.54 -19.48
C SER A 12 13.45 -8.83 -19.88
N THR A 13 14.14 -8.81 -21.02
CA THR A 13 14.99 -9.92 -21.47
C THR A 13 16.34 -9.34 -21.90
N SER A 14 17.42 -9.80 -21.27
CA SER A 14 18.77 -9.36 -21.61
C SER A 14 19.80 -10.47 -21.36
N ALA A 15 20.82 -10.58 -22.21
CA ALA A 15 21.90 -11.55 -22.02
C ALA A 15 22.89 -11.16 -20.90
N THR A 16 22.90 -9.89 -20.50
CA THR A 16 23.77 -9.34 -19.44
C THR A 16 22.94 -8.57 -18.43
N PRO A 17 23.47 -8.31 -17.22
CA PRO A 17 22.84 -7.37 -16.29
C PRO A 17 22.71 -6.00 -16.95
N GLN A 18 21.57 -5.34 -16.75
CA GLN A 18 21.25 -4.04 -17.35
C GLN A 18 20.71 -3.09 -16.28
N PHE A 19 20.92 -1.80 -16.51
CA PHE A 19 20.24 -0.76 -15.75
C PHE A 19 19.02 -0.29 -16.56
N ALA A 20 17.83 -0.76 -16.18
CA ALA A 20 16.60 -0.39 -16.86
C ALA A 20 16.11 0.97 -16.36
N VAL A 21 15.75 1.85 -17.31
CA VAL A 21 15.17 3.18 -17.03
C VAL A 21 13.74 3.18 -17.54
N PHE A 22 12.80 3.57 -16.68
CA PHE A 22 11.38 3.57 -16.96
C PHE A 22 10.88 5.00 -17.08
N SER A 23 9.98 5.27 -18.03
CA SER A 23 9.34 6.58 -18.22
C SER A 23 8.28 6.90 -17.15
N GLU A 24 8.56 6.49 -15.90
CA GLU A 24 7.66 6.60 -14.75
C GLU A 24 8.22 7.59 -13.73
N ILE A 25 7.36 8.41 -13.13
CA ILE A 25 7.79 9.42 -12.15
C ILE A 25 8.29 8.75 -10.88
N TYR A 26 9.51 9.08 -10.47
CA TYR A 26 10.09 8.69 -9.19
C TYR A 26 9.35 9.39 -8.04
N TYR A 27 8.81 8.59 -7.12
CA TYR A 27 8.18 9.07 -5.90
C TYR A 27 8.52 8.13 -4.75
N GLU A 28 9.30 8.63 -3.80
CA GLU A 28 9.88 7.87 -2.69
C GLU A 28 8.81 7.27 -1.75
N ALA A 29 7.67 7.94 -1.61
CA ALA A 29 6.70 7.64 -0.56
C ALA A 29 5.50 6.79 -1.03
N GLY A 30 5.68 5.87 -1.97
CA GLY A 30 4.56 5.00 -2.34
C GLY A 30 4.85 3.85 -3.26
N TRP A 31 5.79 3.98 -4.20
CA TRP A 31 6.06 2.89 -5.13
C TRP A 31 7.04 1.90 -4.53
N LYS A 32 6.72 0.61 -4.64
CA LYS A 32 7.65 -0.50 -4.44
C LYS A 32 7.86 -1.22 -5.75
N ALA A 33 9.08 -1.66 -6.00
CA ALA A 33 9.40 -2.47 -7.16
C ALA A 33 9.77 -3.88 -6.74
N THR A 34 9.39 -4.85 -7.56
CA THR A 34 9.85 -6.23 -7.45
C THR A 34 10.40 -6.72 -8.78
N ILE A 35 11.38 -7.63 -8.71
CA ILE A 35 11.89 -8.40 -9.84
C ILE A 35 11.65 -9.87 -9.49
N ASP A 36 10.82 -10.56 -10.26
CA ASP A 36 10.35 -11.93 -10.00
C ASP A 36 9.81 -12.12 -8.58
N GLY A 37 9.05 -11.13 -8.09
CA GLY A 37 8.46 -11.15 -6.75
C GLY A 37 9.42 -10.83 -5.60
N LYS A 38 10.69 -10.54 -5.88
CA LYS A 38 11.67 -10.10 -4.87
C LYS A 38 11.82 -8.59 -4.88
N ASP A 39 11.85 -7.96 -3.71
CA ASP A 39 12.01 -6.51 -3.58
C ASP A 39 13.27 -6.01 -4.29
N ALA A 40 13.10 -4.96 -5.10
CA ALA A 40 14.17 -4.29 -5.80
C ALA A 40 14.16 -2.78 -5.47
N PRO A 41 15.31 -2.20 -5.11
CA PRO A 41 15.38 -0.78 -4.78
C PRO A 41 15.17 0.09 -6.02
N ILE A 42 14.18 0.98 -5.96
CA ILE A 42 13.93 1.96 -7.01
C ILE A 42 14.97 3.08 -6.90
N ILE A 43 15.73 3.28 -7.97
CA ILE A 43 16.75 4.33 -8.06
C ILE A 43 16.16 5.53 -8.80
N LYS A 44 16.38 6.73 -8.26
CA LYS A 44 16.03 7.98 -8.94
C LYS A 44 17.02 8.22 -10.08
N THR A 45 16.52 8.23 -11.31
CA THR A 45 17.32 8.36 -12.54
C THR A 45 16.87 9.58 -13.31
N ASN A 46 17.80 10.26 -14.02
CA ASN A 46 17.49 11.39 -14.89
C ASN A 46 16.56 12.43 -14.22
N TYR A 47 16.83 12.75 -12.95
CA TYR A 47 16.08 13.66 -12.09
C TYR A 47 14.64 13.28 -11.73
N LEU A 48 13.91 12.58 -12.60
CA LEU A 48 12.47 12.35 -12.44
C LEU A 48 12.04 10.90 -12.70
N LEU A 49 12.90 10.07 -13.29
CA LEU A 49 12.56 8.72 -13.73
C LEU A 49 12.89 7.66 -12.68
N ARG A 50 12.25 6.50 -12.79
CA ARG A 50 12.62 5.30 -12.04
C ARG A 50 13.69 4.52 -12.80
N GLY A 51 14.64 3.97 -12.06
CA GLY A 51 15.61 3.00 -12.55
C GLY A 51 15.67 1.76 -11.67
N LEU A 52 15.98 0.62 -12.28
CA LEU A 52 16.23 -0.65 -11.58
C LEU A 52 17.48 -1.32 -12.16
N SER A 53 18.27 -1.94 -11.29
CA SER A 53 19.31 -2.88 -11.72
C SER A 53 18.65 -4.24 -11.95
N VAL A 54 18.57 -4.65 -13.22
CA VAL A 54 17.93 -5.90 -13.64
C VAL A 54 19.01 -6.93 -13.96
N PRO A 55 18.98 -8.14 -13.37
CA PRO A 55 19.93 -9.20 -13.68
C PRO A 55 19.84 -9.67 -15.14
N ALA A 56 20.82 -10.46 -15.57
CA ALA A 56 20.76 -11.14 -16.86
C ALA A 56 19.68 -12.23 -16.85
N GLY A 57 18.97 -12.37 -17.96
CA GLY A 57 17.91 -13.34 -18.13
C GLY A 57 16.60 -12.68 -18.52
N GLN A 58 15.51 -13.43 -18.35
CA GLN A 58 14.16 -12.95 -18.51
C GLN A 58 13.56 -12.72 -17.12
N HIS A 59 13.04 -11.52 -16.90
CA HIS A 59 12.55 -11.10 -15.60
C HIS A 59 11.21 -10.37 -15.73
N ALA A 60 10.30 -10.66 -14.79
CA ALA A 60 9.09 -9.90 -14.59
C ALA A 60 9.37 -8.78 -13.58
N ILE A 61 9.04 -7.55 -13.95
CA ILE A 61 9.23 -6.36 -13.12
C ILE A 61 7.86 -5.81 -12.79
N GLU A 62 7.59 -5.59 -11.51
CA GLU A 62 6.33 -5.01 -11.07
C GLU A 62 6.60 -3.77 -10.22
N PHE A 63 5.87 -2.69 -10.48
CA PHE A 63 5.77 -1.56 -9.57
C PHE A 63 4.38 -1.56 -8.95
N LYS A 64 4.31 -1.55 -7.63
CA LYS A 64 3.05 -1.47 -6.89
C LYS A 64 3.00 -0.24 -6.00
N PHE A 65 1.90 0.49 -6.04
CA PHE A 65 1.70 1.69 -5.21
C PHE A 65 1.17 1.29 -3.82
N GLU A 66 2.06 1.20 -2.85
CA GLU A 66 1.78 0.83 -1.47
C GLU A 66 2.30 1.89 -0.46
N PRO A 67 1.72 3.10 -0.41
CA PRO A 67 2.17 4.17 0.48
C PRO A 67 1.96 3.83 1.96
N ALA A 68 3.06 3.82 2.73
CA ALA A 68 3.04 3.50 4.16
C ALA A 68 2.09 4.41 4.97
N SER A 69 1.95 5.69 4.57
CA SER A 69 1.04 6.65 5.20
C SER A 69 -0.43 6.22 5.11
N PHE A 70 -0.86 5.72 3.95
CA PHE A 70 -2.23 5.23 3.74
C PHE A 70 -2.54 4.04 4.66
N TYR A 71 -1.65 3.04 4.70
CA TYR A 71 -1.87 1.86 5.54
C TYR A 71 -1.82 2.19 7.04
N LYS A 72 -0.92 3.09 7.46
CA LYS A 72 -0.89 3.60 8.84
C LYS A 72 -2.17 4.35 9.18
N GLY A 73 -2.61 5.28 8.34
CA GLY A 73 -3.84 6.04 8.52
C GLY A 73 -5.06 5.13 8.60
N LYS A 74 -5.20 4.17 7.68
CA LYS A 74 -6.28 3.18 7.68
C LYS A 74 -6.32 2.40 9.00
N LYS A 75 -5.17 1.98 9.53
CA LYS A 75 -5.10 1.26 10.81
C LYS A 75 -5.56 2.13 11.98
N ILE A 76 -5.08 3.37 12.04
CA ILE A 76 -5.47 4.34 13.09
C ILE A 76 -6.97 4.61 13.02
N THR A 77 -7.48 5.00 11.85
CA THR A 77 -8.91 5.28 11.65
C THR A 77 -9.77 4.08 12.04
N SER A 78 -9.38 2.86 11.66
CA SER A 78 -10.10 1.64 12.03
C SER A 78 -10.22 1.48 13.55
N ILE A 79 -9.13 1.70 14.30
CA ILE A 79 -9.13 1.62 15.76
C ILE A 79 -10.09 2.65 16.38
N PHE A 80 -10.00 3.91 15.97
CA PHE A 80 -10.86 4.96 16.51
C PHE A 80 -12.33 4.79 16.14
N SER A 81 -12.62 4.30 14.93
CA SER A 81 -13.99 3.96 14.52
C SER A 81 -14.58 2.85 15.40
N MET A 82 -13.81 1.80 15.70
CA MET A 82 -14.25 0.74 16.61
C MET A 82 -14.49 1.26 18.03
N LEU A 83 -13.59 2.11 18.54
CA LEU A 83 -13.75 2.74 19.85
C LEU A 83 -15.01 3.61 19.92
N LEU A 84 -15.27 4.41 18.88
CA LEU A 84 -16.48 5.25 18.81
C LEU A 84 -17.75 4.40 18.82
N ILE A 85 -17.79 3.33 18.02
CA ILE A 85 -18.92 2.40 17.99
C ILE A 85 -19.14 1.77 19.37
N ALA A 86 -18.05 1.34 20.04
CA ALA A 86 -18.13 0.75 21.38
C ALA A 86 -18.68 1.76 22.41
N LEU A 87 -18.26 3.03 22.35
CA LEU A 87 -18.78 4.08 23.23
C LEU A 87 -20.28 4.34 23.01
N VAL A 88 -20.72 4.37 21.75
CA VAL A 88 -22.14 4.54 21.41
C VAL A 88 -22.96 3.37 21.97
N ILE A 89 -22.51 2.14 21.76
CA ILE A 89 -23.17 0.93 22.30
C ILE A 89 -23.22 0.97 23.82
N ALA A 90 -22.11 1.35 24.48
CA ALA A 90 -22.06 1.47 25.93
C ALA A 90 -23.04 2.54 26.44
N GLY A 91 -23.12 3.69 25.77
CA GLY A 91 -24.07 4.76 26.08
C GLY A 91 -25.52 4.28 26.05
N PHE A 92 -25.94 3.65 24.96
CA PHE A 92 -27.29 3.08 24.84
C PHE A 92 -27.55 1.94 25.85
N GLY A 93 -26.55 1.08 26.10
CA GLY A 93 -26.66 0.00 27.07
C GLY A 93 -26.83 0.50 28.50
N MET A 94 -26.12 1.56 28.89
CA MET A 94 -26.27 2.19 30.21
C MET A 94 -27.67 2.80 30.38
N GLU A 95 -28.16 3.52 29.38
CA GLU A 95 -29.49 4.14 29.43
C GLU A 95 -30.59 3.09 29.52
N TRP A 96 -30.49 2.03 28.72
CA TRP A 96 -31.41 0.89 28.79
C TRP A 96 -31.39 0.20 30.17
N TRP A 97 -30.22 0.04 30.77
CA TRP A 97 -30.10 -0.57 32.10
C TRP A 97 -30.69 0.31 33.21
N LYS A 98 -30.49 1.63 33.14
CA LYS A 98 -31.13 2.59 34.08
C LYS A 98 -32.64 2.53 33.97
N ASN A 99 -33.19 2.52 32.75
CA ASN A 99 -34.62 2.45 32.53
C ASN A 99 -35.24 1.14 33.03
N ARG A 100 -34.52 0.01 32.95
CA ARG A 100 -34.98 -1.25 33.57
C ARG A 100 -35.03 -1.21 35.10
N LYS A 101 -34.09 -0.52 35.76
CA LYS A 101 -34.08 -0.40 37.23
C LYS A 101 -35.14 0.57 37.76
N ALA A 102 -35.61 1.50 36.95
CA ALA A 102 -36.65 2.46 37.36
C ALA A 102 -38.08 1.90 37.30
N VAL A 103 -38.27 0.78 36.59
CA VAL A 103 -39.59 0.13 36.37
C VAL A 103 -39.78 -1.11 37.28
N ALA A 104 -38.73 -1.55 37.97
CA ALA A 104 -38.75 -2.64 38.96
C ALA A 104 -38.79 -2.08 40.39
#